data_AF-A0A7C3LJR0-F1
#
_entry.id   AF-A0A7C3LJR0-F1
#
_cell.length_a   1.000
_cell.length_b   1.000
_cell.length_c   1.000
_cell.angle_alpha   90.00
_cell.angle_beta   90.00
_cell.angle_gamma   90.00
#
_symmetry.space_group_name_H-M   'P 1'
#
loop_
_entity.id
_entity.type
_entity.pdbx_description
1 polymer ?
#
loop_
_entity_poly.entity_id
_entity_poly.type
_entity_poly.pdbx_seq_one_letter_code
_entity_poly.pdbx_strand_id
1 'polypeptide(L)' 'MPYIMVDIETDGPIPVDYSMICFGAIVVDEPLDKKFYGRTRPVS' A
#
# COMPACT_ATOMS: atom_id res chain seq x y z
N MET A 1 -7.96 13.78 -12.69
CA MET A 1 -8.04 12.53 -11.90
C MET A 1 -6.66 12.29 -11.29
N PRO A 2 -6.52 12.05 -9.99
CA PRO A 2 -5.23 11.73 -9.38
C PRO A 2 -4.82 10.30 -9.74
N TYR A 3 -3.53 10.09 -10.01
CA TYR A 3 -2.91 8.77 -10.06
C TYR A 3 -2.34 8.44 -8.68
N ILE A 4 -2.59 7.24 -8.19
CA ILE A 4 -2.09 6.77 -6.89
C ILE A 4 -1.21 5.55 -7.13
N MET A 5 0.04 5.62 -6.71
CA MET A 5 0.93 4.46 -6.64
C MET A 5 0.75 3.81 -5.27
N VAL A 6 0.56 2.49 -5.26
CA VAL A 6 0.29 1.69 -4.06
C VAL A 6 1.31 0.57 -3.97
N ASP A 7 1.82 0.35 -2.77
CA ASP A 7 2.70 -0.76 -2.42
C ASP A 7 2.09 -1.54 -1.25
N ILE A 8 2.15 -2.87 -1.30
CA ILE A 8 1.43 -3.77 -0.39
C ILE A 8 2.42 -4.75 0.23
N GLU A 9 2.29 -4.93 1.54
CA GLU A 9 3.05 -5.91 2.31
C GLU A 9 2.11 -6.93 2.94
N THR A 10 2.55 -8.19 2.93
CA THR A 10 1.75 -9.33 3.39
C THR A 10 2.39 -10.08 4.54
N ASP A 11 1.60 -10.86 5.27
CA ASP A 11 2.09 -11.76 6.32
C ASP A 11 2.80 -13.03 5.78
N GLY A 12 3.13 -13.02 4.50
CA GLY A 12 3.98 -14.00 3.84
C GLY A 12 4.53 -13.48 2.50
N PRO A 13 5.11 -14.35 1.66
CA PRO A 13 5.92 -13.96 0.51
C PRO A 13 5.20 -13.27 -0.65
N ILE A 14 3.88 -13.49 -0.84
CA ILE A 14 3.14 -12.89 -1.97
C ILE A 14 1.70 -12.48 -1.59
N PRO A 15 1.14 -11.39 -2.13
CA PRO A 15 -0.19 -10.92 -1.75
C PRO A 15 -1.39 -11.79 -2.14
N VAL A 16 -1.23 -12.70 -3.10
CA VAL A 16 -2.33 -13.57 -3.55
C VAL A 16 -2.61 -14.70 -2.55
N ASP A 17 -1.58 -15.15 -1.84
CA ASP A 17 -1.65 -16.31 -0.94
C ASP A 17 -1.68 -15.94 0.55
N TYR A 18 -1.39 -14.67 0.87
CA TYR A 18 -1.17 -14.18 2.23
C TYR A 18 -1.96 -12.90 2.47
N SER A 19 -2.29 -12.63 3.74
CA SER A 19 -3.10 -11.46 4.08
C SER A 19 -2.30 -10.18 3.94
N MET A 20 -2.92 -9.14 3.38
CA MET A 20 -2.38 -7.79 3.48
C MET A 20 -2.38 -7.37 4.95
N ILE A 21 -1.23 -6.86 5.40
CA ILE A 21 -1.06 -6.34 6.76
C ILE A 21 -0.65 -4.87 6.77
N CYS A 22 -0.21 -4.34 5.63
CA CYS A 22 0.23 -2.97 5.49
C CYS A 22 0.16 -2.54 4.03
N PHE A 23 -0.09 -1.24 3.81
CA PHE A 23 0.09 -0.65 2.48
C PHE A 23 0.57 0.79 2.58
N GLY A 24 1.39 1.18 1.62
CA GLY A 24 1.80 2.55 1.35
C GLY A 24 1.05 3.07 0.13
N ALA A 25 0.70 4.35 0.13
CA ALA A 25 0.12 5.00 -1.03
C ALA A 25 0.70 6.41 -1.21
N ILE A 26 0.89 6.83 -2.45
CA ILE A 26 1.39 8.17 -2.79
C ILE A 26 0.63 8.73 -4.00
N VAL A 27 0.31 10.03 -3.94
CA VAL A 27 -0.18 10.74 -5.12
C VAL A 27 0.96 10.93 -6.09
N VAL A 28 0.78 10.50 -7.34
CA VAL A 28 1.77 10.66 -8.40
C VAL A 28 1.65 12.08 -8.97
N ASP A 29 2.39 13.00 -8.37
CA ASP A 29 2.61 14.38 -8.80
C ASP A 29 4.11 14.74 -8.71
N GLU A 30 4.51 15.94 -9.15
CA GLU A 30 5.93 16.36 -9.10
C GLU A 30 6.52 16.35 -7.68
N PRO A 31 5.82 16.84 -6.63
CA PRO A 31 6.38 16.88 -5.28
C PRO A 31 6.58 15.51 -4.62
N LEU A 32 5.72 14.52 -4.93
CA LEU A 32 5.77 13.18 -4.31
C LEU A 32 5.75 13.22 -2.76
N ASP A 33 5.02 14.17 -2.17
CA ASP A 33 5.00 14.41 -0.73
C ASP A 33 3.69 13.99 -0.04
N LYS A 34 2.61 13.84 -0.80
CA LYS A 34 1.31 13.36 -0.32
C LYS A 34 1.32 11.83 -0.19
N LYS A 35 1.77 11.36 0.96
CA LYS A 35 1.93 9.94 1.27
C LYS A 35 1.03 9.46 2.40
N PHE A 36 0.65 8.19 2.32
CA PHE A 36 0.00 7.43 3.37
C PHE A 36 0.84 6.19 3.68
N TYR A 37 0.94 5.85 4.96
CA TYR A 37 1.47 4.58 5.43
C TYR A 37 0.56 4.07 6.52
N GLY A 38 0.01 2.86 6.33
CA GLY A 38 -0.94 2.29 7.26
C GLY A 38 -0.69 0.81 7.48
N ARG A 39 -0.69 0.41 8.76
CA ARG A 39 -0.79 -0.99 9.17
C ARG A 39 -2.24 -1.31 9.47
N THR A 40 -2.63 -2.53 9.13
CA THR A 40 -3.98 -3.04 9.33
C THR A 40 -3.92 -4.35 10.11
N ARG A 41 -5.05 -4.79 10.67
CA ARG A 41 -5.21 -6.21 11.01
C ARG A 41 -5.25 -6.99 9.69
N PRO A 42 -4.85 -8.27 9.64
CA PRO A 42 -4.85 -9.07 8.42
C PRO A 42 -6.17 -8.93 7.62
N VAL A 43 -6.04 -8.60 6.33
CA VAL A 43 -7.14 -8.51 5.37
C VAL A 43 -6.89 -9.54 4.26
N SER A 44 -7.88 -10.40 3.99
CA SER A 44 -7.84 -11.47 2.98
C SER A 44 -8.87 -11.25 1.89
#